data_AF-A0A9D4C9A8-F1
#
_entry.id   AF-A0A9D4C9A8-F1
#
_cell.length_a   1.000
_cell.length_b   1.000
_cell.length_c   1.000
_cell.angle_alpha   90.00
_cell.angle_beta   90.00
_cell.angle_gamma   90.00
#
_symmetry.space_group_name_H-M   'P 1'
#
loop_
_entity.id
_entity.type
_entity.pdbx_description
1 polymer ?
#
loop_
_entity_poly.entity_id
_entity_poly.type
_entity_poly.pdbx_seq_one_letter_code
_entity_poly.pdbx_strand_id
1 'polypeptide(L)'
;MIKAHILTGDDCMSKVGTKNAAVTTDPIQFLMNFGETDTLSEEDETLAEKYQVRLWTGARSTTTVETFDHPRLEHYTSASAGLDCLPPTSSVIKGHIRRGAFLIHRACKQLINSDGPETQLAPVTLGRWEKHLCMLLPTKCLKPLPRSLLILRKCT
;
A
#
# COMPACT_ATOMS: atom_id res chain seq x y z
N MET A 1 9.41 -3.35 -0.26
CA MET A 1 8.84 -2.02 -0.58
C MET A 1 7.53 -2.08 -1.37
N ILE A 2 7.46 -2.82 -2.50
CA ILE A 2 6.21 -2.92 -3.30
C ILE A 2 5.02 -3.47 -2.49
N LYS A 3 5.25 -4.51 -1.67
CA LYS A 3 4.22 -5.14 -0.83
C LYS A 3 3.59 -4.15 0.16
N ALA A 4 4.44 -3.43 0.89
CA ALA A 4 4.05 -2.36 1.80
C ALA A 4 3.30 -1.25 1.06
N HIS A 5 3.77 -0.84 -0.13
CA HIS A 5 3.12 0.19 -0.92
C HIS A 5 1.69 -0.19 -1.31
N ILE A 6 1.49 -1.40 -1.84
CA ILE A 6 0.19 -1.92 -2.27
C ILE A 6 -0.77 -2.05 -1.06
N LEU A 7 -0.30 -2.60 0.07
CA LEU A 7 -1.14 -2.79 1.26
C LEU A 7 -1.42 -1.51 2.07
N THR A 8 -0.58 -0.47 1.96
CA THR A 8 -0.82 0.82 2.63
C THR A 8 -1.78 1.70 1.81
N GLY A 9 -1.98 1.37 0.54
CA GLY A 9 -2.77 2.13 -0.43
C GLY A 9 -1.95 2.54 -1.64
N ASP A 10 -2.07 1.74 -2.70
CA ASP A 10 -1.79 2.16 -4.07
C ASP A 10 -3.06 2.74 -4.72
N ASP A 11 -2.98 3.22 -5.96
CA ASP A 11 -4.14 3.81 -6.65
C ASP A 11 -5.27 2.79 -6.89
N CYS A 12 -4.99 1.49 -6.80
CA CYS A 12 -5.92 0.38 -7.02
C CYS A 12 -6.51 -0.17 -5.71
N MET A 13 -6.02 0.29 -4.55
CA MET A 13 -6.31 -0.24 -3.23
C MET A 13 -6.74 0.87 -2.28
N SER A 14 -7.69 0.58 -1.40
CA SER A 14 -8.05 1.50 -0.32
C SER A 14 -6.85 1.81 0.56
N LYS A 15 -6.70 3.07 0.98
CA LYS A 15 -5.62 3.49 1.86
C LYS A 15 -5.82 2.96 3.28
N VAL A 16 -4.76 2.39 3.86
CA VAL A 16 -4.71 1.92 5.25
C VAL A 16 -3.52 2.56 5.95
N GLY A 17 -3.79 3.40 6.95
CA GLY A 17 -2.76 4.14 7.68
C GLY A 17 -2.04 5.18 6.81
N THR A 18 -0.76 5.41 7.10
CA THR A 18 0.09 6.39 6.39
C THR A 18 1.34 5.74 5.83
N LYS A 19 1.91 6.32 4.76
CA LYS A 19 3.20 5.87 4.21
C LYS A 19 4.33 5.94 5.24
N ASN A 20 4.28 6.93 6.15
CA ASN A 20 5.24 7.01 7.23
C ASN A 20 5.13 5.80 8.17
N ALA A 21 3.90 5.50 8.63
CA ALA A 21 3.63 4.31 9.44
C ALA A 21 4.16 3.04 8.73
N ALA A 22 3.91 2.91 7.42
CA ALA A 22 4.32 1.76 6.62
C ALA A 22 5.82 1.48 6.63
N VAL A 23 6.65 2.53 6.65
CA VAL A 23 8.11 2.40 6.72
C VAL A 23 8.55 2.12 8.15
N THR A 24 7.91 2.72 9.15
CA THR A 24 8.27 2.55 10.56
C THR A 24 7.86 1.20 11.16
N THR A 25 6.90 0.49 10.56
CA THR A 25 6.37 -0.79 11.06
C THR A 25 7.26 -2.00 10.72
N ASP A 26 8.42 -1.81 10.09
CA ASP A 26 9.28 -2.89 9.58
C ASP A 26 8.50 -3.88 8.68
N PRO A 27 8.16 -3.48 7.44
CA PRO A 27 7.35 -4.31 6.56
C PRO A 27 8.02 -5.65 6.19
N ILE A 28 9.34 -5.79 6.34
CA ILE A 28 10.03 -7.05 6.03
C ILE A 28 9.59 -8.12 7.01
N GLN A 29 9.49 -7.78 8.31
CA GLN A 29 9.05 -8.71 9.35
C GLN A 29 7.68 -9.35 9.06
N PHE A 30 6.74 -8.59 8.48
CA PHE A 30 5.36 -9.04 8.30
C PHE A 30 5.06 -9.55 6.89
N LEU A 31 5.75 -9.02 5.88
CA LEU A 31 5.36 -9.21 4.47
C LEU A 31 6.43 -9.98 3.67
N MET A 32 7.40 -10.62 4.33
CA MET A 32 8.52 -11.30 3.67
C MET A 32 8.04 -12.23 2.55
N ASN A 33 7.06 -13.09 2.83
CA ASN A 33 6.53 -14.08 1.88
C ASN A 33 5.21 -13.65 1.22
N PHE A 34 4.68 -12.49 1.59
CA PHE A 34 3.36 -12.04 1.16
C PHE A 34 3.28 -11.85 -0.35
N GLY A 35 2.36 -12.56 -1.01
CA GLY A 35 2.13 -12.50 -2.45
C GLY A 35 3.21 -13.14 -3.33
N GLU A 36 4.14 -13.91 -2.76
CA GLU A 36 5.16 -14.63 -3.54
C GLU A 36 4.60 -15.89 -4.21
N THR A 37 3.53 -16.47 -3.65
CA THR A 37 2.87 -17.69 -4.14
C THR A 37 1.51 -17.39 -4.78
N ASP A 38 1.01 -18.30 -5.61
CA ASP A 38 -0.30 -18.19 -6.25
C ASP A 38 -1.46 -18.17 -5.23
N THR A 39 -1.26 -18.85 -4.10
CA THR A 39 -2.22 -18.92 -2.99
C THR A 39 -1.63 -18.23 -1.76
N LEU A 40 -2.41 -17.36 -1.13
CA LEU A 40 -2.06 -16.75 0.15
C LEU A 40 -2.32 -17.73 1.29
N SER A 41 -1.30 -18.02 2.10
CA SER A 41 -1.45 -18.87 3.29
C SER A 41 -2.21 -18.15 4.40
N GLU A 42 -2.83 -18.90 5.32
CA GLU A 42 -3.50 -18.31 6.49
C GLU A 42 -2.51 -17.57 7.42
N GLU A 43 -1.27 -18.07 7.50
CA GLU A 43 -0.20 -17.43 8.27
C GLU A 43 0.18 -16.07 7.66
N ASP A 44 0.41 -16.01 6.34
CA ASP A 44 0.71 -14.76 5.63
C ASP A 44 -0.46 -13.78 5.69
N GLU A 45 -1.70 -14.26 5.61
CA GLU A 45 -2.90 -13.43 5.79
C GLU A 45 -2.93 -12.82 7.20
N THR A 46 -2.63 -13.62 8.23
CA THR A 46 -2.60 -13.17 9.63
C THR A 46 -1.49 -12.15 9.87
N LEU A 47 -0.29 -12.40 9.35
CA LEU A 47 0.84 -11.46 9.45
C LEU A 47 0.54 -10.15 8.70
N ALA A 48 -0.08 -10.21 7.53
CA ALA A 48 -0.48 -9.03 6.77
C ALA A 48 -1.58 -8.23 7.47
N GLU A 49 -2.51 -8.88 8.17
CA GLU A 49 -3.51 -8.19 9.00
C GLU A 49 -2.83 -7.48 10.18
N LYS A 50 -1.95 -8.17 10.91
CA LYS A 50 -1.17 -7.60 12.01
C LYS A 50 -0.35 -6.38 11.58
N TYR A 51 0.23 -6.43 10.37
CA TYR A 51 0.88 -5.29 9.76
C TYR A 51 -0.09 -4.11 9.58
N GLN A 52 -1.27 -4.35 8.98
CA GLN A 52 -2.24 -3.29 8.72
C GLN A 52 -2.86 -2.70 10.00
N VAL A 53 -3.07 -3.50 11.05
CA VAL A 53 -3.47 -2.98 12.37
C VAL A 53 -2.42 -2.00 12.88
N ARG A 54 -1.13 -2.36 12.80
CA ARG A 54 -0.04 -1.46 13.19
C ARG A 54 0.00 -0.20 12.35
N LEU A 55 -0.30 -0.27 11.04
CA LEU A 55 -0.43 0.93 10.21
C LEU A 55 -1.58 1.82 10.67
N TRP A 56 -2.72 1.22 10.96
CA TRP A 56 -3.93 1.92 11.39
C TRP A 56 -3.74 2.63 12.73
N THR A 57 -3.11 1.97 13.70
CA THR A 57 -2.84 2.55 15.03
C THR A 57 -1.65 3.53 15.05
N GLY A 58 -1.03 3.79 13.90
CA GLY A 58 0.04 4.78 13.75
C GLY A 58 1.42 4.26 14.16
N ALA A 59 1.68 2.96 13.97
CA ALA A 59 2.95 2.30 14.22
C ALA A 59 3.49 2.48 15.65
N ARG A 60 2.60 2.59 16.64
CA ARG A 60 2.98 2.75 18.04
C ARG A 60 3.63 1.46 18.54
N SER A 61 4.79 1.57 19.20
CA SER A 61 5.49 0.43 19.80
C SER A 61 4.67 -0.32 20.85
N THR A 62 3.68 0.35 21.45
CA THR A 62 2.77 -0.22 22.44
C THR A 62 1.60 -0.99 21.84
N THR A 63 1.42 -1.01 20.51
CA THR A 63 0.34 -1.78 19.88
C THR A 63 0.67 -3.27 19.91
N THR A 64 0.04 -3.98 20.84
CA THR A 64 0.05 -5.46 20.95
C THR A 64 -1.03 -6.14 20.13
N VAL A 65 -1.89 -5.35 19.50
CA VAL A 65 -3.08 -5.80 18.79
C VAL A 65 -2.73 -6.54 17.50
N GLU A 66 -3.39 -7.67 17.26
CA GLU A 66 -3.13 -8.54 16.10
C GLU A 66 -4.18 -8.45 15.00
N THR A 67 -5.44 -8.16 15.34
CA THR A 67 -6.56 -8.13 14.40
C THR A 67 -7.35 -6.84 14.50
N PHE A 68 -8.10 -6.51 13.44
CA PHE A 68 -8.93 -5.31 13.41
C PHE A 68 -10.18 -5.38 14.32
N ASP A 69 -10.49 -6.56 14.87
CA ASP A 69 -11.59 -6.70 15.83
C ASP A 69 -11.28 -6.04 17.18
N HIS A 70 -10.01 -6.00 17.59
CA HIS A 70 -9.58 -5.42 18.85
C HIS A 70 -9.70 -3.88 18.90
N PRO A 71 -9.18 -3.10 17.93
CA PRO A 71 -9.37 -1.65 17.94
C PRO A 71 -10.84 -1.28 17.82
N ARG A 72 -11.64 -2.15 17.18
CA ARG A 72 -13.08 -1.98 17.05
C ARG A 72 -13.80 -2.21 18.39
N LEU A 73 -13.38 -3.20 19.17
CA LEU A 73 -13.86 -3.43 20.54
C LEU A 73 -13.47 -2.27 21.46
N GLU A 74 -12.21 -1.82 21.42
CA GLU A 74 -11.74 -0.65 22.19
C GLU A 74 -12.53 0.62 21.85
N HIS A 75 -12.81 0.84 20.57
CA HIS A 75 -13.61 1.98 20.12
C HIS A 75 -15.08 1.87 20.55
N TYR A 76 -15.65 0.66 20.58
CA TYR A 76 -17.00 0.43 21.08
C TYR A 76 -17.09 0.71 22.59
N THR A 77 -16.08 0.32 23.37
CA THR A 77 -16.09 0.48 24.84
C THR A 77 -15.69 1.87 25.32
N SER A 78 -14.97 2.66 24.51
CA SER A 78 -14.50 4.02 24.86
C SER A 78 -15.43 5.16 24.43
N ALA A 79 -16.56 4.84 23.78
CA ALA A 79 -17.78 5.64 23.63
C ALA A 79 -17.64 7.16 23.33
N SER A 80 -16.70 7.57 22.49
CA SER A 80 -16.51 9.00 22.14
C SER A 80 -16.52 9.34 20.65
N ALA A 81 -16.55 8.35 19.75
CA ALA A 81 -16.46 8.57 18.32
C ALA A 81 -17.60 7.90 17.54
N GLY A 82 -18.03 8.54 16.45
CA GLY A 82 -19.17 8.12 15.63
C GLY A 82 -18.93 6.83 14.86
N LEU A 83 -19.99 6.26 14.29
CA LEU A 83 -19.94 5.04 13.47
C LEU A 83 -19.00 5.16 12.27
N ASP A 84 -18.81 6.38 11.77
CA ASP A 84 -17.91 6.76 10.69
C ASP A 84 -16.42 6.67 11.06
N CYS A 85 -16.11 6.67 12.35
CA CYS A 85 -14.75 6.54 12.89
C CYS A 85 -14.37 5.10 13.26
N LEU A 86 -15.29 4.14 13.09
CA LEU A 86 -15.03 2.76 13.45
C LEU A 86 -13.92 2.16 12.58
N PRO A 87 -12.97 1.42 13.18
CA PRO A 87 -12.04 0.60 12.43
C PRO A 87 -12.81 -0.40 11.53
N PRO A 88 -12.24 -0.76 10.37
CA PRO A 88 -12.79 -1.83 9.54
C PRO A 88 -12.81 -3.15 10.33
N THR A 89 -13.59 -4.13 9.88
CA THR A 89 -13.58 -5.47 10.50
C THR A 89 -12.49 -6.34 9.89
N SER A 90 -12.03 -7.36 10.63
CA SER A 90 -11.07 -8.35 10.11
C SER A 90 -11.58 -9.00 8.82
N SER A 91 -12.88 -9.27 8.71
CA SER A 91 -13.49 -9.81 7.49
C SER A 91 -13.30 -8.91 6.26
N VAL A 92 -13.54 -7.60 6.41
CA VAL A 92 -13.35 -6.62 5.33
C VAL A 92 -11.87 -6.51 4.96
N ILE A 93 -11.00 -6.49 5.96
CA ILE A 93 -9.55 -6.37 5.77
C ILE A 93 -8.97 -7.61 5.12
N LYS A 94 -9.41 -8.82 5.46
CA LYS A 94 -8.98 -10.05 4.77
C LYS A 94 -9.26 -10.01 3.27
N GLY A 95 -10.44 -9.51 2.87
CA GLY A 95 -10.74 -9.28 1.44
C GLY A 95 -9.82 -8.24 0.78
N HIS A 96 -9.39 -7.23 1.53
CA HIS A 96 -8.39 -6.27 1.05
C HIS A 96 -6.99 -6.91 0.94
N ILE A 97 -6.54 -7.65 1.94
CA ILE A 97 -5.27 -8.39 1.95
C ILE A 97 -5.19 -9.35 0.77
N ARG A 98 -6.20 -10.19 0.55
CA ARG A 98 -6.22 -11.15 -0.57
C ARG A 98 -6.09 -10.48 -1.93
N ARG A 99 -6.77 -9.34 -2.13
CA ARG A 99 -6.63 -8.53 -3.35
C ARG A 99 -5.21 -7.97 -3.50
N GLY A 100 -4.63 -7.47 -2.41
CA GLY A 100 -3.24 -7.01 -2.39
C GLY A 100 -2.24 -8.11 -2.73
N ALA A 101 -2.42 -9.30 -2.15
CA ALA A 101 -1.60 -10.48 -2.45
C ALA A 101 -1.68 -10.85 -3.94
N PHE A 102 -2.88 -10.86 -4.52
CA PHE A 102 -3.08 -11.11 -5.95
C PHE A 102 -2.38 -10.06 -6.84
N LEU A 103 -2.50 -8.78 -6.49
CA LEU A 103 -1.84 -7.69 -7.23
C LEU A 103 -0.32 -7.78 -7.16
N ILE A 104 0.24 -8.06 -5.98
CA ILE A 104 1.67 -8.29 -5.79
C ILE A 104 2.13 -9.49 -6.60
N HIS A 105 1.43 -10.61 -6.49
CA HIS A 105 1.75 -11.83 -7.21
C HIS A 105 1.79 -11.58 -8.73
N ARG A 106 0.77 -10.89 -9.25
CA ARG A 106 0.70 -10.52 -10.67
C ARG A 106 1.85 -9.58 -11.06
N ALA A 107 2.12 -8.55 -10.26
CA ALA A 107 3.22 -7.62 -10.53
C ALA A 107 4.58 -8.33 -10.51
N CYS A 108 4.83 -9.18 -9.52
CA CYS A 108 6.07 -9.96 -9.41
C CYS A 108 6.20 -10.96 -10.57
N LYS A 109 5.16 -11.73 -10.91
CA LYS A 109 5.20 -12.64 -12.07
C LYS A 109 5.41 -11.89 -13.39
N GLN A 110 4.77 -10.74 -13.58
CA GLN A 110 4.98 -9.93 -14.79
C GLN A 110 6.40 -9.38 -14.88
N LEU A 111 7.02 -9.04 -13.74
CA LEU A 111 8.41 -8.59 -13.67
C LEU A 111 9.43 -9.73 -13.82
N ILE A 112 9.11 -10.95 -13.36
CA ILE A 112 9.99 -12.13 -13.48
C ILE A 112 9.92 -12.71 -14.89
N ASN A 113 8.72 -12.76 -15.49
CA ASN A 113 8.51 -13.32 -16.83
C ASN A 113 8.78 -12.30 -17.95
N SER A 114 9.32 -11.11 -17.64
CA SER A 114 9.64 -10.09 -18.64
C SER A 114 10.86 -10.44 -19.52
N ASP A 115 11.53 -11.56 -19.25
CA ASP A 115 12.58 -12.13 -20.11
C ASP A 115 12.03 -12.76 -21.40
N GLY A 116 10.70 -12.86 -21.55
CA GLY A 116 10.06 -13.21 -22.82
C GLY A 116 10.01 -12.00 -23.78
N PRO A 117 10.23 -12.18 -25.10
CA PRO A 117 10.27 -11.09 -26.08
C PRO A 117 8.96 -10.29 -26.24
N GLU A 118 7.86 -10.70 -25.59
CA GLU A 118 6.53 -10.12 -25.83
C GLU A 118 6.03 -9.15 -24.76
N THR A 119 6.78 -8.86 -23.69
CA THR A 119 6.33 -7.81 -22.74
C THR A 119 7.44 -6.90 -22.25
N GLN A 120 8.28 -6.39 -23.16
CA GLN A 120 8.86 -5.08 -22.90
C GLN A 120 7.70 -4.08 -22.84
N LEU A 121 7.23 -3.79 -21.62
CA LEU A 121 6.52 -2.55 -21.37
C LEU A 121 7.42 -1.47 -21.96
N ALA A 122 6.99 -0.85 -23.06
CA ALA A 122 7.68 0.26 -23.66
C ALA A 122 7.02 1.52 -23.06
N PRO A 123 7.45 2.00 -21.88
CA PRO A 123 6.78 3.09 -21.17
C PRO A 123 6.68 4.38 -22.01
N VAL A 124 7.56 4.53 -23.01
CA VAL A 124 7.48 5.58 -24.03
C VAL A 124 6.25 5.41 -24.94
N THR A 125 5.90 4.19 -25.35
CA THR A 125 4.71 3.90 -26.18
C THR A 125 3.40 4.08 -25.41
N LEU A 126 3.44 3.99 -24.08
CA LEU A 126 2.28 4.25 -23.21
C LEU A 126 2.02 5.76 -22.99
N GLY A 127 2.79 6.64 -23.64
CA GLY A 127 2.52 8.08 -23.75
C GLY A 127 2.64 8.89 -22.46
N ARG A 128 3.11 8.28 -21.35
CA ARG A 128 3.23 8.93 -20.03
C ARG A 128 4.66 9.08 -19.54
N TRP A 129 5.64 8.57 -20.28
CA TRP A 129 7.05 8.60 -19.92
C TRP A 129 7.90 9.02 -21.11
N GLU A 130 8.89 9.86 -20.87
CA GLU A 130 9.82 10.37 -21.87
C GLU A 130 11.27 10.10 -21.41
N LYS A 131 12.17 9.86 -22.37
CA LYS A 131 13.61 9.78 -22.08
C LYS A 131 14.20 11.19 -22.05
N HIS A 132 14.81 11.57 -20.94
CA HIS A 132 15.52 12.84 -20.77
C HIS A 132 16.87 12.58 -20.10
N LEU A 133 17.98 12.99 -20.73
CA LEU A 133 19.35 12.76 -20.25
C LEU A 133 19.62 11.30 -19.86
N CYS A 134 19.22 10.36 -20.73
CA CYS A 134 19.31 8.91 -20.49
C CYS A 134 18.47 8.37 -19.32
N MET A 135 17.68 9.20 -18.64
CA MET A 135 16.74 8.79 -17.60
C MET A 135 15.32 8.70 -18.16
N LEU A 136 14.53 7.74 -17.69
CA LEU A 136 13.12 7.63 -18.00
C LEU A 136 12.31 8.42 -16.96
N LEU A 137 11.67 9.50 -17.37
CA LEU A 137 10.90 10.38 -16.48
C LEU A 137 9.43 10.44 -16.89
N PRO A 138 8.48 10.51 -15.94
CA PRO A 138 7.09 10.78 -16.28
C PRO A 138 6.95 12.14 -16.98
N THR A 139 6.14 12.23 -18.03
CA THR A 139 5.93 13.47 -18.78
C THR A 139 5.49 14.63 -17.88
N LYS A 140 4.72 14.34 -16.83
CA LYS A 140 4.29 15.32 -15.80
C LYS A 140 5.44 15.94 -15.01
N CYS A 141 6.58 15.25 -14.90
CA CYS A 141 7.77 15.77 -14.22
C CYS A 141 8.60 16.69 -15.13
N LEU A 142 8.49 16.51 -16.45
CA LEU A 142 9.20 17.32 -17.44
C LEU A 142 8.42 18.60 -17.82
N LYS A 143 7.10 18.56 -17.69
CA LYS A 143 6.20 19.69 -17.93
C LYS A 143 5.57 20.13 -16.60
N PRO A 144 6.32 20.85 -15.75
CA PRO A 144 5.75 21.37 -14.51
C PRO A 144 4.55 22.25 -14.83
N LEU A 145 3.56 22.25 -13.94
CA LEU A 145 2.40 23.14 -14.08
C LEU A 145 2.88 24.60 -14.20
N PRO A 146 2.28 25.40 -15.09
CA PRO A 146 2.54 26.83 -15.18
C PRO A 146 2.47 27.47 -13.79
N ARG A 147 3.37 28.42 -13.49
CA ARG A 147 3.39 29.09 -12.18
C ARG A 147 2.05 29.72 -11.81
N SER A 148 1.26 30.16 -12.78
CA SER A 148 -0.09 30.69 -12.60
C SER A 148 -1.09 29.69 -12.01
N LEU A 149 -0.82 28.38 -12.15
CA LEU A 149 -1.65 27.29 -11.62
C LEU A 149 -1.08 26.70 -10.32
N LEU A 150 0.08 27.17 -9.87
CA LEU A 150 0.70 26.70 -8.62
C LEU A 150 0.16 27.51 -7.44
N ILE A 151 -0.58 26.86 -6.55
CA ILE A 151 -0.95 27.46 -5.25
C ILE A 151 0.26 27.33 -4.32
N LEU A 152 1.06 28.40 -4.24
CA LEU A 152 2.18 28.49 -3.31
C LEU A 152 1.66 28.94 -1.94
N ARG A 153 1.53 28.01 -0.99
CA ARG A 153 1.34 28.38 0.41
C ARG A 153 2.69 28.73 1.02
N LYS A 154 2.81 29.92 1.61
CA LYS A 154 3.94 30.25 2.48
C LYS A 154 3.82 29.39 3.73
N CYS A 155 4.86 28.61 4.05
CA CYS A 155 5.00 28.04 5.38
C CYS A 155 5.32 29.20 6.32
N THR A 156 4.35 29.58 7.16
CA THR A 156 4.54 30.43 8.34
C THR A 156 4.88 29.56 9.53
#